data_AF-A0A3B9IX89-F1
#
_entry.id   AF-A0A3B9IX89-F1
#
_cell.length_a   1.000
_cell.length_b   1.000
_cell.length_c   1.000
_cell.angle_alpha   90.00
_cell.angle_beta   90.00
_cell.angle_gamma   90.00
#
_symmetry.space_group_name_H-M   'P 1'
#
loop_
_entity.id
_entity.type
_entity.pdbx_description
1 polymer ?
#
loop_
_entity_poly.entity_id
_entity_poly.type
_entity_poly.pdbx_seq_one_letter_code
_entity_poly.pdbx_strand_id
1 'polypeptide(L)'
;MSDNNYELTRDEYTEYIYNEICFGEPANVQTPEDVTEGISRAIELDARPVFLEGLSARLTQLGIECSPDDTEIMLSEVKKRYKSVLGKTCPRTVKEWCRGTTPGITNFQNHYDLCFALEMDYKQTAVFFQKHYLAMPFNIKNSTDAVFLYCMYHKKPYSSVNELLEKSKKFMFQEKAHTSTSQIANMIFNIDDDEKFLQYLSEHCYSNEQQFQLARSIIRKEIEIVRKRLVKYEYERILSPERLGSLTIEALLGIKYQGSDKKIRNSKLPKRFTKSLPNDVTLGKIINGDVALYDLLRKTLMLLKFYNFYYEADNCDKYTIGGNLMDFYEETNNVLASCGFAQIYLCHPFDCLLMYCANSYDPIDTLYCVMQNG
;
A
#
# COMPACT_ATOMS: atom_id res chain seq x y z
N MET A 1 23.33 -8.75 3.18
CA MET A 1 22.42 -8.99 2.04
C MET A 1 21.11 -8.31 2.36
N SER A 2 20.78 -7.26 1.60
CA SER A 2 19.58 -6.45 1.77
C SER A 2 18.39 -7.13 1.09
N ASP A 3 17.84 -8.17 1.72
CA ASP A 3 16.60 -8.82 1.27
C ASP A 3 15.37 -7.96 1.65
N ASN A 4 15.37 -6.69 1.24
CA ASN A 4 14.16 -5.86 1.26
C ASN A 4 13.34 -6.01 -0.03
N ASN A 5 13.84 -6.75 -1.02
CA ASN A 5 13.05 -7.25 -2.14
C ASN A 5 12.38 -8.55 -1.73
N TYR A 6 11.30 -8.43 -0.95
CA TYR A 6 10.29 -9.50 -0.92
C TYR A 6 9.51 -9.42 -2.22
N GLU A 7 10.12 -9.82 -3.33
CA GLU A 7 9.34 -10.04 -4.54
C GLU A 7 8.32 -11.11 -4.19
N LEU A 8 7.05 -10.70 -4.16
CA LEU A 8 5.95 -11.60 -3.85
C LEU A 8 5.96 -12.71 -4.90
N THR A 9 6.14 -13.94 -4.46
CA THR A 9 5.95 -15.08 -5.34
C THR A 9 4.55 -14.99 -5.92
N ARG A 10 4.46 -15.01 -7.25
CA ARG A 10 3.16 -14.95 -7.94
C ARG A 10 2.56 -16.34 -7.88
N ASP A 11 1.40 -16.45 -7.24
CA ASP A 11 0.56 -17.64 -7.39
C ASP A 11 -0.07 -17.63 -8.79
N GLU A 12 -0.66 -18.76 -9.19
CA GLU A 12 -1.25 -18.92 -10.53
C GLU A 12 -2.20 -17.79 -10.91
N TYR A 13 -3.02 -17.33 -9.95
CA TYR A 13 -3.94 -16.22 -10.17
C TYR A 13 -3.20 -14.89 -10.34
N THR A 14 -2.23 -14.60 -9.48
CA THR A 14 -1.43 -13.37 -9.59
C THR A 14 -0.65 -13.34 -10.91
N GLU A 15 -0.14 -14.49 -11.35
CA GLU A 15 0.57 -14.63 -12.62
C GLU A 15 -0.38 -14.44 -13.81
N TYR A 16 -1.60 -14.98 -13.74
CA TYR A 16 -2.64 -14.71 -14.73
C TYR A 16 -2.94 -13.21 -14.86
N ILE A 17 -3.20 -12.52 -13.74
CA ILE A 17 -3.45 -11.07 -13.74
C ILE A 17 -2.23 -10.30 -14.27
N TYR A 18 -1.02 -10.74 -13.91
CA TYR A 18 0.20 -10.13 -14.43
C TYR A 18 0.32 -10.25 -15.94
N ASN A 19 0.05 -11.43 -16.50
CA ASN A 19 0.13 -11.64 -17.94
C ASN A 19 -0.93 -10.84 -18.69
N GLU A 20 -2.16 -10.82 -18.21
CA GLU A 20 -3.25 -10.04 -18.80
C GLU A 20 -2.95 -8.53 -18.81
N ILE A 21 -2.40 -7.99 -17.73
CA ILE A 21 -2.17 -6.54 -17.62
C ILE A 21 -0.88 -6.11 -18.30
N CYS A 22 0.22 -6.85 -18.12
CA CYS A 22 1.54 -6.43 -18.57
C CYS A 22 1.91 -6.93 -19.96
N PHE A 23 1.26 -8.00 -20.45
CA PHE A 23 1.52 -8.58 -21.77
C PHE A 23 0.27 -8.69 -22.65
N GLY A 24 -0.90 -8.25 -22.15
CA GLY A 24 -2.10 -8.08 -22.97
C GLY A 24 -1.96 -6.93 -23.97
N GLU A 25 -2.90 -6.87 -24.91
CA GLU A 25 -2.94 -5.77 -25.89
C GLU A 25 -3.15 -4.42 -25.19
N PRO A 26 -2.38 -3.37 -25.54
CA PRO A 26 -2.53 -2.06 -24.91
C PRO A 26 -3.92 -1.48 -25.10
N ALA A 27 -4.47 -0.91 -24.03
CA ALA A 27 -5.77 -0.25 -24.08
C ALA A 27 -5.73 0.99 -25.00
N ASN A 28 -6.79 1.21 -25.75
CA ASN A 28 -7.01 2.42 -26.51
C ASN A 28 -8.10 3.26 -25.84
N VAL A 29 -7.73 4.43 -25.33
CA VAL A 29 -8.66 5.37 -24.66
C VAL A 29 -9.85 5.78 -25.53
N GLN A 30 -9.69 5.74 -26.86
CA GLN A 30 -10.76 6.06 -27.81
C GLN A 30 -11.80 4.93 -27.95
N THR A 31 -11.50 3.75 -27.39
CA THR A 31 -12.38 2.58 -27.35
C THR A 31 -13.05 2.49 -25.97
N PRO A 32 -14.34 2.82 -25.82
CA PRO A 32 -15.02 2.79 -24.52
C PRO A 32 -15.03 1.40 -23.85
N GLU A 33 -15.00 0.33 -24.64
CA GLU A 33 -14.91 -1.05 -24.17
C GLU A 33 -13.62 -1.28 -23.38
N ASP A 34 -12.47 -0.79 -23.85
CA ASP A 34 -11.17 -0.95 -23.18
C ASP A 34 -11.17 -0.23 -21.82
N VAL A 35 -11.74 0.97 -21.73
CA VAL A 35 -11.87 1.69 -20.44
C VAL A 35 -12.79 0.91 -19.48
N THR A 36 -13.88 0.35 -19.99
CA THR A 36 -14.85 -0.44 -19.21
C THR A 36 -14.24 -1.75 -18.72
N GLU A 37 -13.40 -2.39 -19.53
CA GLU A 37 -12.69 -3.63 -19.17
C GLU A 37 -11.76 -3.41 -17.97
N GLY A 38 -10.93 -2.35 -18.02
CA GLY A 38 -10.04 -2.00 -16.90
C GLY A 38 -10.81 -1.78 -15.60
N ILE A 39 -11.90 -1.01 -15.65
CA ILE A 39 -12.78 -0.76 -14.49
C ILE A 39 -13.38 -2.07 -13.97
N SER A 40 -13.91 -2.91 -14.86
CA SER A 40 -14.56 -4.17 -14.50
C SER A 40 -13.58 -5.13 -13.82
N ARG A 41 -12.37 -5.27 -14.35
CA ARG A 41 -11.29 -6.08 -13.75
C ARG A 41 -10.94 -5.60 -12.34
N ALA A 42 -10.84 -4.29 -12.14
CA ALA A 42 -10.56 -3.73 -10.82
C ALA A 42 -11.73 -3.94 -9.82
N ILE A 43 -12.99 -3.92 -10.30
CA ILE A 43 -14.19 -4.23 -9.51
C ILE A 43 -14.18 -5.70 -9.08
N GLU A 44 -13.86 -6.62 -9.98
CA GLU A 44 -13.75 -8.05 -9.68
C GLU A 44 -12.69 -8.30 -8.59
N LEU A 45 -11.53 -7.66 -8.70
CA LEU A 45 -10.48 -7.75 -7.67
C LEU A 45 -10.93 -7.20 -6.31
N ASP A 46 -11.70 -6.11 -6.27
CA ASP A 46 -12.20 -5.51 -5.02
C ASP A 46 -13.33 -6.32 -4.37
N ALA A 47 -14.08 -7.07 -5.18
CA ALA A 47 -15.16 -7.96 -4.72
C ALA A 47 -14.63 -9.25 -4.09
N ARG A 48 -13.39 -9.65 -4.40
CA ARG A 48 -12.80 -10.88 -3.86
C ARG A 48 -12.66 -10.84 -2.33
N PRO A 49 -12.97 -11.94 -1.62
CA PRO A 49 -12.75 -12.04 -0.19
C PRO A 49 -11.28 -12.39 0.13
N VAL A 50 -10.33 -11.63 -0.41
CA VAL A 50 -8.87 -11.92 -0.39
C VAL A 50 -8.30 -12.22 1.00
N PHE A 51 -8.89 -11.63 2.05
CA PHE A 51 -8.52 -11.93 3.43
C PHE A 51 -8.95 -13.33 3.86
N LEU A 52 -10.18 -13.74 3.53
CA LEU A 52 -10.69 -15.09 3.85
C LEU A 52 -9.98 -16.15 3.03
N GLU A 53 -9.61 -15.85 1.77
CA GLU A 53 -8.74 -16.69 0.95
C GLU A 53 -7.39 -16.93 1.63
N GLY A 54 -6.73 -15.88 2.13
CA GLY A 54 -5.49 -16.02 2.88
C GLY A 54 -5.67 -16.81 4.19
N LEU A 55 -6.73 -16.49 4.94
CA LEU A 55 -7.01 -17.12 6.23
C LEU A 55 -7.25 -18.63 6.08
N SER A 56 -8.12 -19.02 5.15
CA SER A 56 -8.44 -20.44 4.87
C SER A 56 -7.22 -21.20 4.35
N ALA A 57 -6.43 -20.61 3.45
CA ALA A 57 -5.19 -21.20 2.97
C ALA A 57 -4.19 -21.43 4.11
N ARG A 58 -4.04 -20.46 5.02
CA ARG A 58 -3.16 -20.63 6.18
C ARG A 58 -3.67 -21.69 7.15
N LEU A 59 -4.97 -21.71 7.45
CA LEU A 59 -5.55 -22.71 8.34
C LEU A 59 -5.41 -24.13 7.76
N THR A 60 -5.54 -24.28 6.44
CA THR A 60 -5.27 -25.54 5.74
C THR A 60 -3.82 -25.99 5.92
N GLN A 61 -2.85 -25.08 5.81
CA GLN A 61 -1.44 -25.38 6.11
C GLN A 61 -1.22 -25.82 7.56
N LEU A 62 -2.07 -25.37 8.49
CA LEU A 62 -2.05 -25.74 9.90
C LEU A 62 -2.87 -27.01 10.19
N GLY A 63 -3.33 -27.72 9.15
CA GLY A 63 -4.05 -28.99 9.26
C GLY A 63 -5.56 -28.87 9.43
N ILE A 64 -6.14 -27.69 9.18
CA ILE A 64 -7.58 -27.44 9.27
C ILE A 64 -8.12 -27.21 7.87
N GLU A 65 -8.69 -28.25 7.28
CA GLU A 65 -9.29 -28.19 5.95
C GLU A 65 -10.51 -27.26 5.96
N CYS A 66 -10.40 -26.13 5.27
CA CYS A 66 -11.46 -25.15 5.15
C CYS A 66 -11.25 -24.27 3.91
N SER A 67 -12.35 -23.74 3.37
CA SER A 67 -12.40 -22.80 2.26
C SER A 67 -12.74 -21.38 2.75
N PRO A 68 -12.67 -20.35 1.88
CA PRO A 68 -13.06 -18.99 2.24
C PRO A 68 -14.53 -18.86 2.71
N ASP A 69 -15.40 -19.79 2.29
CA ASP A 69 -16.83 -19.80 2.65
C ASP A 69 -17.09 -20.42 4.03
N ASP A 70 -16.13 -21.17 4.58
CA ASP A 70 -16.23 -21.88 5.86
C ASP A 70 -15.99 -20.95 7.08
N THR A 71 -16.67 -19.80 7.08
CA THR A 71 -16.48 -18.71 8.05
C THR A 71 -16.59 -19.14 9.51
N GLU A 72 -17.51 -20.05 9.84
CA GLU A 72 -17.68 -20.54 11.22
C GLU A 72 -16.58 -21.53 11.64
N ILE A 73 -16.07 -22.35 10.71
CA ILE A 73 -14.92 -23.24 10.96
C ILE A 73 -13.68 -22.39 11.23
N MET A 74 -13.40 -21.43 10.34
CA MET A 74 -12.28 -20.48 10.49
C MET A 74 -12.39 -19.69 11.80
N LEU A 75 -13.58 -19.16 12.10
CA LEU A 75 -13.82 -18.39 13.32
C LEU A 75 -13.60 -19.21 14.60
N SER A 76 -14.08 -20.46 14.61
CA SER A 76 -13.90 -21.37 15.75
C SER A 76 -12.42 -21.64 16.01
N GLU A 77 -11.67 -21.97 14.95
CA GLU A 77 -10.24 -22.26 15.06
C GLU A 77 -9.43 -21.01 15.43
N VAL A 78 -9.73 -19.86 14.84
CA VAL A 78 -9.10 -18.57 15.22
C VAL A 78 -9.33 -18.29 16.71
N LYS A 79 -10.56 -18.44 17.23
CA LYS A 79 -10.84 -18.24 18.66
C LYS A 79 -10.04 -19.19 19.54
N LYS A 80 -9.96 -20.46 19.17
CA LYS A 80 -9.18 -21.48 19.88
C LYS A 80 -7.69 -21.09 19.92
N ARG A 81 -7.13 -20.69 18.79
CA ARG A 81 -5.73 -20.27 18.65
C ARG A 81 -5.39 -19.00 19.43
N TYR A 82 -6.27 -18.00 19.44
CA TYR A 82 -6.10 -16.84 20.31
C TYR A 82 -5.96 -17.24 21.78
N LYS A 83 -6.78 -18.20 22.24
CA LYS A 83 -6.72 -18.69 23.62
C LYS A 83 -5.47 -19.53 23.88
N SER A 84 -5.13 -20.47 23.01
CA SER A 84 -4.04 -21.42 23.24
C SER A 84 -2.65 -20.85 22.97
N VAL A 85 -2.50 -20.00 21.94
CA VAL A 85 -1.20 -19.44 21.50
C VAL A 85 -0.92 -18.10 22.18
N LEU A 86 -1.92 -17.22 22.27
CA LEU A 86 -1.73 -15.87 22.81
C LEU A 86 -2.16 -15.72 24.27
N GLY A 87 -2.86 -16.73 24.82
CA GLY A 87 -3.40 -16.66 26.18
C GLY A 87 -4.52 -15.62 26.35
N LYS A 88 -5.17 -15.15 25.27
CA LYS A 88 -6.18 -14.08 25.34
C LYS A 88 -7.43 -14.37 24.52
N THR A 89 -8.51 -13.64 24.81
CA THR A 89 -9.75 -13.75 24.05
C THR A 89 -9.62 -13.09 22.67
N CYS A 90 -10.11 -13.76 21.63
CA CYS A 90 -10.20 -13.19 20.28
C CYS A 90 -11.00 -11.85 20.31
N PRO A 91 -10.43 -10.73 19.83
CA PRO A 91 -11.11 -9.44 19.76
C PRO A 91 -12.33 -9.45 18.84
N ARG A 92 -13.33 -8.60 19.11
CA ARG A 92 -14.53 -8.47 18.26
C ARG A 92 -14.17 -8.20 16.81
N THR A 93 -13.24 -7.27 16.56
CA THR A 93 -12.81 -6.88 15.22
C THR A 93 -12.32 -8.07 14.39
N VAL A 94 -11.51 -8.95 14.98
CA VAL A 94 -10.97 -10.15 14.31
C VAL A 94 -12.09 -11.17 14.03
N LYS A 95 -13.07 -11.29 14.92
CA LYS A 95 -14.26 -12.14 14.69
C LYS A 95 -15.06 -11.66 13.49
N GLU A 96 -15.24 -10.34 13.35
CA GLU A 96 -15.95 -9.76 12.20
C GLU A 96 -15.16 -9.96 10.90
N TRP A 97 -13.83 -9.97 10.95
CA TRP A 97 -13.00 -10.30 9.78
C TRP A 97 -13.22 -11.73 9.30
N CYS A 98 -13.29 -12.70 10.22
CA CYS A 98 -13.62 -14.09 9.90
C CYS A 98 -15.02 -14.24 9.29
N ARG A 99 -15.91 -13.25 9.50
CA ARG A 99 -17.27 -13.20 8.93
C ARG A 99 -17.36 -12.36 7.65
N GLY A 100 -16.23 -12.04 7.04
CA GLY A 100 -16.16 -11.33 5.77
C GLY A 100 -16.12 -9.81 5.88
N THR A 101 -16.01 -9.23 7.08
CA THR A 101 -15.70 -7.80 7.17
C THR A 101 -14.27 -7.57 6.72
N THR A 102 -14.08 -6.72 5.72
CA THR A 102 -12.74 -6.37 5.24
C THR A 102 -11.87 -5.77 6.36
N PRO A 103 -10.66 -6.32 6.61
CA PRO A 103 -9.74 -5.73 7.56
C PRO A 103 -9.41 -4.28 7.21
N GLY A 104 -9.59 -3.40 8.19
CA GLY A 104 -9.22 -2.00 8.04
C GLY A 104 -7.73 -1.81 8.32
N ILE A 105 -7.08 -0.89 7.63
CA ILE A 105 -5.67 -0.51 7.82
C ILE A 105 -5.39 0.30 9.11
N THR A 106 -6.33 0.26 10.06
CA THR A 106 -6.29 1.03 11.32
C THR A 106 -6.34 0.02 12.46
N ASN A 107 -5.37 0.07 13.38
CA ASN A 107 -5.09 -0.93 14.44
C ASN A 107 -4.29 -2.16 13.96
N PHE A 108 -3.01 -1.92 13.69
CA PHE A 108 -2.04 -2.93 13.27
C PHE A 108 -1.82 -4.04 14.30
N GLN A 109 -2.01 -3.78 15.60
CA GLN A 109 -1.81 -4.81 16.63
C GLN A 109 -2.72 -6.04 16.42
N ASN A 110 -4.00 -5.83 16.09
CA ASN A 110 -4.91 -6.95 15.80
C ASN A 110 -4.46 -7.78 14.58
N HIS A 111 -3.79 -7.17 13.61
CA HIS A 111 -3.28 -7.86 12.43
C HIS A 111 -2.14 -8.79 12.82
N TYR A 112 -1.15 -8.26 13.55
CA TYR A 112 -0.02 -9.07 14.01
C TYR A 112 -0.43 -10.13 15.03
N ASP A 113 -1.37 -9.84 15.91
CA ASP A 113 -1.92 -10.82 16.84
C ASP A 113 -2.53 -12.01 16.09
N LEU A 114 -3.26 -11.74 15.01
CA LEU A 114 -3.81 -12.82 14.18
C LEU A 114 -2.68 -13.64 13.55
N CYS A 115 -1.66 -12.99 12.98
CA CYS A 115 -0.50 -13.68 12.42
C CYS A 115 0.23 -14.54 13.46
N PHE A 116 0.41 -14.05 14.69
CA PHE A 116 0.94 -14.84 15.80
C PHE A 116 0.05 -16.03 16.17
N ALA A 117 -1.27 -15.84 16.24
CA ALA A 117 -2.22 -16.93 16.52
C ALA A 117 -2.21 -18.00 15.42
N LEU A 118 -1.92 -17.60 14.18
CA LEU A 118 -1.74 -18.46 13.02
C LEU A 118 -0.30 -18.97 12.88
N GLU A 119 0.53 -18.81 13.92
CA GLU A 119 1.90 -19.32 14.00
C GLU A 119 2.77 -18.90 12.80
N MET A 120 2.55 -17.70 12.26
CA MET A 120 3.32 -17.17 11.14
C MET A 120 4.68 -16.64 11.62
N ASP A 121 5.73 -16.90 10.86
CA ASP A 121 7.01 -16.19 11.00
C ASP A 121 6.95 -14.80 10.34
N TYR A 122 8.06 -14.05 10.42
CA TYR A 122 8.10 -12.69 9.87
C TYR A 122 7.94 -12.65 8.34
N LYS A 123 8.40 -13.67 7.59
CA LYS A 123 8.27 -13.73 6.12
C LYS A 123 6.83 -14.04 5.73
N GLN A 124 6.24 -15.06 6.38
CA GLN A 124 4.84 -15.42 6.19
C GLN A 124 3.91 -14.26 6.54
N THR A 125 4.20 -13.55 7.63
CA THR A 125 3.47 -12.34 8.02
C THR A 125 3.61 -11.26 6.95
N ALA A 126 4.82 -10.99 6.45
CA ALA A 126 5.03 -9.98 5.42
C ALA A 126 4.22 -10.28 4.15
N VAL A 127 4.26 -11.52 3.68
CA VAL A 127 3.47 -11.98 2.52
C VAL A 127 1.97 -11.86 2.79
N PHE A 128 1.51 -12.25 3.98
CA PHE A 128 0.09 -12.18 4.34
C PHE A 128 -0.44 -10.75 4.35
N PHE A 129 0.35 -9.80 4.85
CA PHE A 129 0.01 -8.39 4.82
C PHE A 129 -0.13 -7.85 3.41
N GLN A 130 0.84 -8.14 2.56
CA GLN A 130 0.84 -7.61 1.20
C GLN A 130 -0.27 -8.24 0.34
N LYS A 131 -0.50 -9.56 0.45
CA LYS A 131 -1.46 -10.28 -0.40
C LYS A 131 -2.90 -10.30 0.13
N HIS A 132 -3.09 -10.38 1.45
CA HIS A 132 -4.40 -10.70 2.04
C HIS A 132 -4.95 -9.57 2.90
N TYR A 133 -4.08 -8.75 3.53
CA TYR A 133 -4.49 -7.46 4.07
C TYR A 133 -4.47 -6.34 3.03
N LEU A 134 -3.73 -6.51 1.93
CA LEU A 134 -3.47 -5.49 0.93
C LEU A 134 -2.89 -4.22 1.57
N ALA A 135 -1.91 -4.42 2.48
CA ALA A 135 -1.33 -3.37 3.30
C ALA A 135 0.19 -3.56 3.47
N MET A 136 0.85 -2.49 3.91
CA MET A 136 2.26 -2.55 4.29
C MET A 136 2.44 -3.48 5.50
N PRO A 137 3.44 -4.38 5.49
CA PRO A 137 3.63 -5.34 6.57
C PRO A 137 4.15 -4.67 7.85
N PHE A 138 5.40 -4.22 7.87
CA PHE A 138 6.05 -3.67 9.06
C PHE A 138 6.48 -2.23 8.85
N ASN A 139 5.87 -1.29 9.57
CA ASN A 139 6.41 0.06 9.70
C ASN A 139 7.48 0.08 10.81
N ILE A 140 8.72 -0.29 10.50
CA ILE A 140 9.80 -0.43 11.50
C ILE A 140 10.14 0.84 12.29
N LYS A 141 9.66 2.01 11.85
CA LYS A 141 9.81 3.28 12.56
C LYS A 141 8.65 3.54 13.54
N ASN A 142 7.60 2.74 13.47
CA ASN A 142 6.58 2.60 14.49
C ASN A 142 7.06 1.57 15.53
N SER A 143 7.03 1.93 16.80
CA SER A 143 7.56 1.07 17.86
C SER A 143 6.78 -0.23 18.04
N THR A 144 5.47 -0.21 17.82
CA THR A 144 4.63 -1.42 17.92
C THR A 144 5.03 -2.41 16.82
N ASP A 145 5.07 -1.95 15.58
CA ASP A 145 5.44 -2.76 14.42
C ASP A 145 6.88 -3.29 14.54
N ALA A 146 7.82 -2.48 15.05
CA ALA A 146 9.19 -2.90 15.29
C ALA A 146 9.29 -4.04 16.32
N VAL A 147 8.52 -3.97 17.41
CA VAL A 147 8.45 -5.06 18.42
C VAL A 147 7.90 -6.33 17.79
N PHE A 148 6.83 -6.24 16.99
CA PHE A 148 6.28 -7.40 16.30
C PHE A 148 7.27 -8.01 15.30
N LEU A 149 7.93 -7.19 14.48
CA LEU A 149 8.98 -7.64 13.56
C LEU A 149 10.09 -8.38 14.31
N TYR A 150 10.62 -7.78 15.39
CA TYR A 150 11.68 -8.35 16.20
C TYR A 150 11.28 -9.71 16.77
N CYS A 151 10.12 -9.79 17.43
CA CYS A 151 9.66 -11.04 18.02
C CYS A 151 9.39 -12.13 16.97
N MET A 152 8.79 -11.78 15.83
CA MET A 152 8.52 -12.75 14.76
C MET A 152 9.81 -13.23 14.08
N TYR A 153 10.78 -12.34 13.87
CA TYR A 153 12.06 -12.68 13.24
C TYR A 153 12.89 -13.61 14.14
N HIS A 154 12.99 -13.29 15.43
CA HIS A 154 13.73 -14.08 16.42
C HIS A 154 12.92 -15.23 17.04
N LYS A 155 11.71 -15.50 16.51
CA LYS A 155 10.81 -16.57 16.96
C LYS A 155 10.51 -16.54 18.47
N LYS A 156 10.37 -15.34 19.03
CA LYS A 156 10.05 -15.14 20.44
C LYS A 156 8.57 -15.43 20.70
N PRO A 157 8.23 -15.96 21.90
CA PRO A 157 6.84 -16.21 22.25
C PRO A 157 6.05 -14.90 22.35
N TYR A 158 4.72 -15.00 22.21
CA TYR A 158 3.84 -13.84 22.30
C TYR A 158 3.90 -13.11 23.65
N SER A 159 4.29 -13.79 24.73
CA SER A 159 4.54 -13.15 26.02
C SER A 159 5.62 -12.06 25.93
N SER A 160 6.69 -12.29 25.16
CA SER A 160 7.75 -11.31 24.92
C SER A 160 7.24 -10.07 24.20
N VAL A 161 6.25 -10.21 23.29
CA VAL A 161 5.60 -9.06 22.64
C VAL A 161 4.96 -8.15 23.70
N ASN A 162 4.18 -8.72 24.62
CA ASN A 162 3.53 -7.92 25.67
C ASN A 162 4.56 -7.25 26.58
N GLU A 163 5.60 -7.97 27.00
CA GLU A 163 6.66 -7.40 27.85
C GLU A 163 7.40 -6.24 27.17
N LEU A 164 7.80 -6.41 25.92
CA LEU A 164 8.50 -5.38 25.16
C LEU A 164 7.61 -4.16 24.87
N LEU A 165 6.34 -4.38 24.50
CA LEU A 165 5.37 -3.29 24.31
C LEU A 165 5.14 -2.50 25.60
N GLU A 166 4.96 -3.18 26.75
CA GLU A 166 4.79 -2.51 28.05
C GLU A 166 6.03 -1.69 28.42
N LYS A 167 7.24 -2.23 28.22
CA LYS A 167 8.49 -1.52 28.48
C LYS A 167 8.67 -0.31 27.55
N SER A 168 8.22 -0.40 26.29
CA SER A 168 8.38 0.66 25.30
C SER A 168 7.34 1.79 25.38
N LYS A 169 6.23 1.62 26.11
CA LYS A 169 5.15 2.64 26.22
C LYS A 169 5.62 4.01 26.68
N LYS A 170 6.73 4.07 27.43
CA LYS A 170 7.27 5.30 28.03
C LYS A 170 8.37 5.96 27.20
N PHE A 171 8.72 5.39 26.04
CA PHE A 171 9.80 5.94 25.22
C PHE A 171 9.38 7.25 24.58
N MET A 172 10.28 8.23 24.61
CA MET A 172 10.07 9.54 24.01
C MET A 172 10.39 9.49 22.52
N PHE A 173 9.66 10.28 21.71
CA PHE A 173 9.98 10.43 20.30
C PHE A 173 11.28 11.20 20.11
N GLN A 174 12.13 10.73 19.21
CA GLN A 174 13.41 11.36 18.89
C GLN A 174 13.22 12.42 17.80
N GLU A 175 13.82 13.60 17.94
CA GLU A 175 13.62 14.73 17.01
C GLU A 175 14.26 14.50 15.62
N LYS A 176 15.31 13.69 15.53
CA LYS A 176 16.11 13.50 14.31
C LYS A 176 16.04 12.07 13.79
N ALA A 177 15.29 11.88 12.69
CA ALA A 177 15.16 10.61 11.98
C ALA A 177 16.06 10.55 10.74
N HIS A 178 17.38 10.65 10.91
CA HIS A 178 18.32 10.64 9.77
C HIS A 178 18.69 9.23 9.29
N THR A 179 18.28 8.17 9.99
CA THR A 179 18.62 6.79 9.64
C THR A 179 17.70 6.26 8.53
N SER A 180 18.29 5.67 7.48
CA SER A 180 17.53 5.03 6.41
C SER A 180 16.70 3.84 6.95
N THR A 181 15.48 3.67 6.45
CA THR A 181 14.60 2.53 6.78
C THR A 181 15.30 1.18 6.57
N SER A 182 16.10 1.03 5.50
CA SER A 182 16.84 -0.22 5.26
C SER A 182 17.94 -0.50 6.30
N GLN A 183 18.56 0.55 6.84
CA GLN A 183 19.56 0.42 7.91
C GLN A 183 18.90 0.05 9.24
N ILE A 184 17.74 0.64 9.54
CA ILE A 184 16.93 0.33 10.73
C ILE A 184 16.54 -1.16 10.73
N ALA A 185 16.04 -1.70 9.61
CA ALA A 185 15.68 -3.11 9.51
C ALA A 185 16.88 -4.04 9.75
N ASN A 186 18.02 -3.76 9.11
CA ASN A 186 19.24 -4.53 9.30
C ASN A 186 19.73 -4.52 10.76
N MET A 187 19.59 -3.39 11.47
CA MET A 187 19.93 -3.34 12.89
C MET A 187 19.04 -4.27 13.71
N ILE A 188 17.72 -4.22 13.51
CA ILE A 188 16.75 -5.09 14.24
C ILE A 188 17.07 -6.58 14.03
N PHE A 189 17.38 -6.98 12.79
CA PHE A 189 17.70 -8.37 12.48
C PHE A 189 18.99 -8.90 13.13
N ASN A 190 19.94 -8.01 13.44
CA ASN A 190 21.21 -8.38 14.08
C ASN A 190 21.21 -8.25 15.61
N ILE A 191 20.15 -7.71 16.20
CA ILE A 191 20.00 -7.65 17.66
C ILE A 191 19.43 -8.97 18.15
N ASP A 192 20.15 -9.70 19.00
CA ASP A 192 19.76 -11.01 19.54
C ASP A 192 19.26 -10.95 21.00
N ASP A 193 19.29 -9.76 21.59
CA ASP A 193 19.03 -9.54 23.02
C ASP A 193 17.91 -8.51 23.24
N ASP A 194 17.03 -8.78 24.21
CA ASP A 194 15.84 -7.95 24.47
C ASP A 194 16.22 -6.58 25.03
N GLU A 195 17.28 -6.49 25.83
CA GLU A 195 17.72 -5.25 26.47
C GLU A 195 18.40 -4.34 25.44
N LYS A 196 19.25 -4.90 24.58
CA LYS A 196 19.80 -4.22 23.40
C LYS A 196 18.69 -3.75 22.46
N PHE A 197 17.65 -4.55 22.25
CA PHE A 197 16.52 -4.17 21.40
C PHE A 197 15.71 -3.01 22.01
N LEU A 198 15.47 -3.03 23.32
CA LEU A 198 14.79 -1.92 24.01
C LEU A 198 15.62 -0.64 23.99
N GLN A 199 16.94 -0.75 24.18
CA GLN A 199 17.85 0.39 24.04
C GLN A 199 17.74 0.98 22.62
N TYR A 200 17.87 0.13 21.60
CA TYR A 200 17.67 0.52 20.21
C TYR A 200 16.33 1.21 19.97
N LEU A 201 15.24 0.62 20.45
CA LEU A 201 13.89 1.15 20.26
C LEU A 201 13.74 2.52 20.93
N SER A 202 14.36 2.74 22.09
CA SER A 202 14.35 4.04 22.77
C SER A 202 15.11 5.13 22.01
N GLU A 203 16.16 4.75 21.27
CA GLU A 203 16.99 5.63 20.43
C GLU A 203 16.39 5.85 19.03
N HIS A 204 15.40 5.05 18.63
CA HIS A 204 14.82 5.05 17.28
C HIS A 204 13.27 5.11 17.26
N CYS A 205 12.64 5.64 18.31
CA CYS A 205 11.20 5.93 18.33
C CYS A 205 10.87 7.19 17.51
N TYR A 206 10.09 7.05 16.44
CA TYR A 206 9.73 8.17 15.54
C TYR A 206 8.23 8.48 15.56
N SER A 207 7.91 9.77 15.49
CA SER A 207 6.53 10.23 15.32
C SER A 207 5.99 9.86 13.92
N ASN A 208 4.67 9.90 13.74
CA ASN A 208 4.03 9.63 12.44
C ASN A 208 4.55 10.56 11.31
N GLU A 209 4.96 11.78 11.65
CA GLU A 209 5.55 12.72 10.68
C GLU A 209 6.94 12.27 10.22
N GLN A 210 7.74 11.70 11.13
CA GLN A 210 9.11 11.30 10.89
C GLN A 210 9.25 9.93 10.19
N GLN A 211 8.25 9.06 10.34
CA GLN A 211 8.27 7.70 9.78
C GLN A 211 8.47 7.72 8.24
N PHE A 212 7.80 8.64 7.54
CA PHE A 212 7.78 8.69 6.07
C PHE A 212 8.55 9.86 5.47
N GLN A 213 9.61 10.36 6.13
CA GLN A 213 10.37 11.52 5.65
C GLN A 213 10.95 11.35 4.25
N LEU A 214 11.52 10.18 3.93
CA LEU A 214 12.06 9.93 2.58
C LEU A 214 10.95 9.98 1.52
N ALA A 215 9.83 9.28 1.75
CA ALA A 215 8.68 9.32 0.87
C ALA A 215 8.17 10.75 0.66
N ARG A 216 8.05 11.54 1.73
CA ARG A 216 7.65 12.95 1.64
C ARG A 216 8.65 13.81 0.84
N SER A 217 9.95 13.57 1.03
CA SER A 217 10.98 14.28 0.27
C SER A 217 10.86 13.97 -1.22
N ILE A 218 10.66 12.70 -1.59
CA ILE A 218 10.46 12.30 -2.99
C ILE A 218 9.15 12.88 -3.54
N ILE A 219 8.03 12.75 -2.81
CA ILE A 219 6.74 13.34 -3.20
C ILE A 219 6.88 14.84 -3.47
N ARG A 220 7.58 15.59 -2.61
CA ARG A 220 7.81 17.03 -2.83
C ARG A 220 8.58 17.30 -4.12
N LYS A 221 9.63 16.53 -4.41
CA LYS A 221 10.41 16.65 -5.66
C LYS A 221 9.55 16.33 -6.88
N GLU A 222 8.75 15.27 -6.83
CA GLU A 222 7.84 14.90 -7.93
C GLU A 222 6.76 15.96 -8.16
N ILE A 223 6.21 16.54 -7.08
CA ILE A 223 5.28 17.68 -7.16
C ILE A 223 5.93 18.89 -7.86
N GLU A 224 7.19 19.19 -7.56
CA GLU A 224 7.91 20.29 -8.22
C GLU A 224 8.07 20.05 -9.73
N ILE A 225 8.27 18.81 -10.17
CA ILE A 225 8.33 18.46 -11.60
C ILE A 225 6.98 18.71 -12.27
N VAL A 226 5.88 18.21 -11.69
CA VAL A 226 4.51 18.45 -12.20
C VAL A 226 4.25 19.96 -12.30
N ARG A 227 4.56 20.70 -11.23
CA ARG A 227 4.33 22.15 -11.17
C ARG A 227 5.12 22.92 -12.21
N LYS A 228 6.37 22.55 -12.48
CA LYS A 228 7.18 23.16 -13.55
C LYS A 228 6.53 22.97 -14.92
N ARG A 229 5.95 21.79 -15.19
CA ARG A 229 5.23 21.48 -16.43
C ARG A 229 3.95 22.32 -16.54
N LEU A 230 3.15 22.38 -15.48
CA LEU A 230 1.92 23.18 -15.43
C LEU A 230 2.20 24.68 -15.66
N VAL A 231 3.23 25.24 -15.00
CA VAL A 231 3.61 26.65 -15.18
C VAL A 231 4.10 26.94 -16.60
N LYS A 232 4.80 25.98 -17.24
CA LYS A 232 5.24 26.13 -18.64
C LYS A 232 4.05 26.25 -19.61
N TYR A 233 2.95 25.52 -19.36
CA TYR A 233 1.74 25.62 -20.19
C TYR A 233 0.92 26.87 -19.90
N GLU A 234 0.84 27.32 -18.65
CA GLU A 234 0.10 28.52 -18.27
C GLU A 234 0.92 29.81 -18.38
N TYR A 235 1.76 29.95 -19.43
CA TYR A 235 2.81 30.96 -19.68
C TYR A 235 2.48 32.44 -19.30
N GLU A 236 1.21 32.79 -19.08
CA GLU A 236 0.72 34.15 -18.84
C GLU A 236 0.10 34.41 -17.45
N ARG A 237 0.02 33.42 -16.54
CA ARG A 237 -0.66 33.60 -15.23
C ARG A 237 0.25 33.37 -14.03
N ILE A 238 0.26 34.34 -13.11
CA ILE A 238 0.79 34.16 -11.75
C ILE A 238 -0.19 33.26 -11.00
N LEU A 239 0.20 32.01 -10.77
CA LEU A 239 -0.60 31.03 -10.03
C LEU A 239 -0.37 31.15 -8.52
N SER A 240 -1.45 31.24 -7.74
CA SER A 240 -1.36 31.13 -6.28
C SER A 240 -0.97 29.71 -5.85
N PRO A 241 -0.36 29.50 -4.67
CA PRO A 241 -0.05 28.16 -4.16
C PRO A 241 -1.26 27.22 -4.09
N GLU A 242 -2.43 27.74 -3.72
CA GLU A 242 -3.68 26.97 -3.66
C GLU A 242 -4.11 26.55 -5.07
N ARG A 243 -4.08 27.48 -6.02
CA ARG A 243 -4.41 27.18 -7.42
C ARG A 243 -3.46 26.14 -8.00
N LEU A 244 -2.18 26.22 -7.66
CA LEU A 244 -1.17 25.26 -8.09
C LEU A 244 -1.38 23.88 -7.46
N GLY A 245 -1.87 23.83 -6.21
CA GLY A 245 -2.32 22.58 -5.57
C GLY A 245 -3.48 21.94 -6.33
N SER A 246 -4.53 22.71 -6.65
CA SER A 246 -5.68 22.22 -7.41
C SER A 246 -5.31 21.76 -8.82
N LEU A 247 -4.44 22.49 -9.52
CA LEU A 247 -3.95 22.07 -10.83
C LEU A 247 -3.08 20.81 -10.74
N THR A 248 -2.34 20.62 -9.64
CA THR A 248 -1.61 19.37 -9.42
C THR A 248 -2.60 18.20 -9.26
N ILE A 249 -3.68 18.36 -8.48
CA ILE A 249 -4.71 17.32 -8.34
C ILE A 249 -5.42 17.05 -9.68
N GLU A 250 -5.74 18.09 -10.44
CA GLU A 250 -6.32 17.97 -11.78
C GLU A 250 -5.40 17.21 -12.73
N ALA A 251 -4.09 17.49 -12.71
CA ALA A 251 -3.11 16.77 -13.51
C ALA A 251 -2.95 15.29 -13.09
N LEU A 252 -3.16 14.96 -11.81
CA LEU A 252 -3.02 13.58 -11.37
C LEU A 252 -4.27 12.73 -11.60
N LEU A 253 -5.45 13.35 -11.59
CA LEU A 253 -6.72 12.62 -11.55
C LEU A 253 -7.68 12.98 -12.69
N GLY A 254 -7.43 14.04 -13.46
CA GLY A 254 -8.32 14.53 -14.51
C GLY A 254 -9.62 15.16 -14.00
N ILE A 255 -9.68 15.53 -12.70
CA ILE A 255 -10.89 16.04 -12.04
C ILE A 255 -10.69 17.50 -11.63
N LYS A 256 -11.59 18.39 -12.08
CA LYS A 256 -11.63 19.80 -11.69
C LYS A 256 -12.42 20.00 -10.40
N TYR A 257 -11.77 20.52 -9.35
CA TYR A 257 -12.43 20.77 -8.06
C TYR A 257 -13.49 21.90 -8.11
N GLN A 258 -13.38 22.85 -9.05
CA GLN A 258 -14.29 24.00 -9.19
C GLN A 258 -15.28 23.90 -10.36
N GLY A 259 -15.43 22.74 -11.00
CA GLY A 259 -16.47 22.51 -12.00
C GLY A 259 -17.85 22.36 -11.35
N SER A 260 -18.88 22.97 -11.94
CA SER A 260 -20.28 22.90 -11.51
C SER A 260 -20.90 21.49 -11.51
N ASP A 261 -20.14 20.45 -11.82
CA ASP A 261 -20.58 19.06 -11.75
C ASP A 261 -20.40 18.50 -10.35
N LYS A 262 -21.35 18.86 -9.48
CA LYS A 262 -21.69 18.09 -8.27
C LYS A 262 -22.21 16.68 -8.63
N LYS A 263 -21.39 15.88 -9.31
CA LYS A 263 -21.71 14.50 -9.71
C LYS A 263 -20.61 13.49 -9.34
N ILE A 264 -19.87 13.70 -8.25
CA ILE A 264 -19.29 12.56 -7.52
C ILE A 264 -20.40 12.02 -6.60
N ARG A 265 -21.45 11.45 -7.19
CA ARG A 265 -22.47 10.69 -6.47
C ARG A 265 -22.76 9.47 -7.33
N ASN A 266 -22.14 8.35 -6.96
CA ASN A 266 -22.12 7.03 -7.59
C ASN A 266 -20.89 6.77 -8.49
N SER A 267 -19.69 6.96 -7.95
CA SER A 267 -18.50 6.33 -8.54
C SER A 267 -18.72 4.81 -8.54
N LYS A 268 -18.66 4.21 -9.74
CA LYS A 268 -18.60 2.76 -9.98
C LYS A 268 -17.21 2.18 -9.68
N LEU A 269 -16.18 3.00 -9.45
CA LEU A 269 -14.84 2.54 -9.14
C LEU A 269 -14.81 1.75 -7.83
N PRO A 270 -13.88 0.79 -7.73
CA PRO A 270 -13.61 0.07 -6.49
C PRO A 270 -13.40 0.97 -5.28
N LYS A 271 -13.87 0.53 -4.11
CA LYS A 271 -13.65 1.28 -2.86
C LYS A 271 -12.16 1.36 -2.53
N ARG A 272 -11.41 0.27 -2.75
CA ARG A 272 -9.96 0.28 -2.55
C ARG A 272 -9.21 1.12 -3.58
N PHE A 273 -9.81 1.43 -4.73
CA PHE A 273 -9.24 2.38 -5.67
C PHE A 273 -9.41 3.81 -5.14
N THR A 274 -10.64 4.21 -4.84
CA THR A 274 -11.01 5.61 -4.50
C THR A 274 -10.61 6.04 -3.09
N LYS A 275 -10.50 5.09 -2.15
CA LYS A 275 -10.05 5.36 -0.78
C LYS A 275 -8.64 5.95 -0.77
N SER A 276 -8.40 7.00 0.01
CA SER A 276 -7.08 7.63 0.18
C SER A 276 -6.46 8.23 -1.09
N LEU A 277 -7.26 8.52 -2.13
CA LEU A 277 -6.78 9.34 -3.24
C LEU A 277 -6.46 10.78 -2.76
N PRO A 278 -5.43 11.43 -3.32
CA PRO A 278 -5.12 12.80 -2.98
C PRO A 278 -6.21 13.77 -3.48
N ASN A 279 -6.52 14.74 -2.65
CA ASN A 279 -7.29 15.95 -2.95
C ASN A 279 -6.55 17.18 -2.41
N ASP A 280 -7.05 18.38 -2.68
CA ASP A 280 -6.43 19.65 -2.27
C ASP A 280 -6.03 19.68 -0.78
N VAL A 281 -6.92 19.24 0.10
CA VAL A 281 -6.71 19.24 1.55
C VAL A 281 -5.60 18.27 1.93
N THR A 282 -5.66 17.04 1.42
CA THR A 282 -4.65 16.02 1.73
C THR A 282 -3.29 16.33 1.10
N LEU A 283 -3.26 16.95 -0.09
CA LEU A 283 -2.03 17.40 -0.72
C LEU A 283 -1.38 18.52 0.10
N GLY A 284 -2.18 19.48 0.59
CA GLY A 284 -1.72 20.51 1.52
C GLY A 284 -1.09 19.90 2.78
N LYS A 285 -1.75 18.91 3.39
CA LYS A 285 -1.19 18.16 4.53
C LYS A 285 0.15 17.50 4.22
N ILE A 286 0.26 16.85 3.06
CA ILE A 286 1.52 16.20 2.64
C ILE A 286 2.64 17.24 2.49
N ILE A 287 2.36 18.35 1.81
CA ILE A 287 3.31 19.43 1.55
C ILE A 287 3.77 20.07 2.87
N ASN A 288 2.83 20.40 3.76
CA ASN A 288 3.09 21.10 5.02
C ASN A 288 3.76 20.21 6.08
N GLY A 289 3.76 18.88 5.90
CA GLY A 289 4.35 17.95 6.87
C GLY A 289 3.33 17.33 7.83
N ASP A 290 2.08 17.73 7.79
CA ASP A 290 1.01 17.20 8.66
C ASP A 290 0.86 15.68 8.53
N VAL A 291 0.36 15.05 9.60
CA VAL A 291 0.13 13.60 9.68
C VAL A 291 -0.71 13.11 8.48
N ALA A 292 -0.15 12.16 7.74
CA ALA A 292 -0.76 11.52 6.59
C ALA A 292 -0.65 9.99 6.73
N LEU A 293 -1.70 9.28 6.30
CA LEU A 293 -1.72 7.83 6.31
C LEU A 293 -0.79 7.27 5.24
N TYR A 294 -0.21 6.10 5.53
CA TYR A 294 0.63 5.35 4.59
C TYR A 294 -0.01 5.21 3.20
N ASP A 295 -1.26 4.75 3.14
CA ASP A 295 -1.99 4.48 1.89
C ASP A 295 -2.14 5.75 1.03
N LEU A 296 -2.42 6.89 1.67
CA LEU A 296 -2.47 8.20 1.00
C LEU A 296 -1.11 8.60 0.43
N LEU A 297 -0.02 8.45 1.20
CA LEU A 297 1.33 8.78 0.73
C LEU A 297 1.76 7.89 -0.43
N ARG A 298 1.50 6.58 -0.34
CA ARG A 298 1.82 5.60 -1.39
C ARG A 298 1.10 5.93 -2.68
N LYS A 299 -0.23 6.11 -2.64
CA LYS A 299 -1.02 6.43 -3.84
C LYS A 299 -0.62 7.77 -4.45
N THR A 300 -0.38 8.79 -3.61
CA THR A 300 0.09 10.10 -4.10
C THR A 300 1.43 9.96 -4.82
N LEU A 301 2.38 9.22 -4.25
CA LEU A 301 3.68 8.97 -4.88
C LEU A 301 3.54 8.21 -6.21
N MET A 302 2.71 7.16 -6.26
CA MET A 302 2.49 6.38 -7.48
C MET A 302 1.85 7.22 -8.59
N LEU A 303 0.83 8.03 -8.28
CA LEU A 303 0.19 8.93 -9.26
C LEU A 303 1.17 10.00 -9.77
N LEU A 304 1.98 10.57 -8.89
CA LEU A 304 3.02 11.52 -9.27
C LEU A 304 4.07 10.89 -10.20
N LYS A 305 4.57 9.70 -9.86
CA LYS A 305 5.49 8.94 -10.72
C LYS A 305 4.85 8.60 -12.07
N PHE A 306 3.59 8.17 -12.07
CA PHE A 306 2.83 7.86 -13.27
C PHE A 306 2.74 9.06 -14.20
N TYR A 307 2.21 10.19 -13.70
CA TYR A 307 2.12 11.41 -14.50
C TYR A 307 3.51 11.86 -14.97
N ASN A 308 4.51 11.84 -14.07
CA ASN A 308 5.80 12.38 -14.42
C ASN A 308 6.54 11.56 -15.49
N PHE A 309 6.40 10.24 -15.44
CA PHE A 309 6.94 9.31 -16.41
C PHE A 309 6.24 9.45 -17.77
N TYR A 310 4.91 9.32 -17.79
CA TYR A 310 4.15 9.24 -19.05
C TYR A 310 3.90 10.58 -19.74
N TYR A 311 4.13 11.70 -19.06
CA TYR A 311 4.00 13.02 -19.68
C TYR A 311 5.01 13.27 -20.83
N GLU A 312 6.15 12.56 -20.87
CA GLU A 312 7.13 12.65 -21.98
C GLU A 312 7.39 11.29 -22.66
N ALA A 313 6.71 10.23 -22.22
CA ALA A 313 6.91 8.90 -22.78
C ALA A 313 6.29 8.82 -24.19
N ASP A 314 7.03 8.21 -25.12
CA ASP A 314 6.50 7.89 -26.44
C ASP A 314 5.81 6.51 -26.39
N ASN A 315 4.49 6.49 -26.53
CA ASN A 315 3.68 5.27 -26.56
C ASN A 315 3.13 5.00 -27.97
N CYS A 316 3.99 5.13 -28.99
CA CYS A 316 3.59 5.02 -30.39
C CYS A 316 3.19 3.60 -30.85
N ASP A 317 3.73 2.56 -30.23
CA ASP A 317 3.45 1.16 -30.59
C ASP A 317 3.53 0.22 -29.38
N LYS A 318 2.98 -0.99 -29.53
CA LYS A 318 2.84 -1.95 -28.42
C LYS A 318 4.17 -2.41 -27.81
N TYR A 319 5.26 -2.46 -28.57
CA TYR A 319 6.56 -2.88 -28.04
C TYR A 319 7.18 -1.76 -27.21
N THR A 320 7.04 -0.52 -27.67
CA THR A 320 7.47 0.66 -26.93
C THR A 320 6.63 0.85 -25.66
N ILE A 321 5.31 0.66 -25.73
CA ILE A 321 4.41 0.66 -24.57
C ILE A 321 4.86 -0.40 -23.55
N GLY A 322 5.10 -1.64 -23.99
CA GLY A 322 5.58 -2.71 -23.12
C GLY A 322 6.92 -2.39 -22.45
N GLY A 323 7.86 -1.77 -23.17
CA GLY A 323 9.12 -1.28 -22.59
C GLY A 323 8.90 -0.22 -21.52
N ASN A 324 8.16 0.84 -21.85
CA ASN A 324 7.83 1.94 -20.94
C ASN A 324 7.08 1.46 -19.69
N LEU A 325 6.18 0.48 -19.85
CA LEU A 325 5.45 -0.14 -18.75
C LEU A 325 6.39 -0.81 -17.74
N MET A 326 7.37 -1.56 -18.24
CA MET A 326 8.31 -2.29 -17.40
C MET A 326 9.30 -1.34 -16.72
N ASP A 327 9.80 -0.32 -17.44
CA ASP A 327 10.62 0.74 -16.85
C ASP A 327 9.87 1.48 -15.74
N PHE A 328 8.61 1.86 -15.99
CA PHE A 328 7.75 2.47 -14.98
C PHE A 328 7.54 1.55 -13.76
N TYR A 329 7.26 0.26 -13.98
CA TYR A 329 7.07 -0.73 -12.93
C TYR A 329 8.32 -0.88 -12.05
N GLU A 330 9.49 -1.06 -12.67
CA GLU A 330 10.77 -1.24 -11.97
C GLU A 330 11.19 0.03 -11.21
N GLU A 331 11.16 1.19 -11.86
CA GLU A 331 11.47 2.47 -11.22
C GLU A 331 10.57 2.76 -10.03
N THR A 332 9.26 2.55 -10.20
CA THR A 332 8.28 2.83 -9.15
C THR A 332 8.48 1.86 -7.98
N ASN A 333 8.71 0.56 -8.25
CA ASN A 333 8.98 -0.41 -7.20
C ASN A 333 10.28 -0.11 -6.44
N ASN A 334 11.33 0.31 -7.13
CA ASN A 334 12.59 0.72 -6.49
C ASN A 334 12.37 1.91 -5.54
N VAL A 335 11.60 2.91 -5.97
CA VAL A 335 11.25 4.07 -5.14
C VAL A 335 10.37 3.66 -3.95
N LEU A 336 9.33 2.85 -4.18
CA LEU A 336 8.44 2.35 -3.12
C LEU A 336 9.23 1.56 -2.07
N ALA A 337 10.10 0.64 -2.51
CA ALA A 337 10.95 -0.16 -1.64
C ALA A 337 11.89 0.70 -0.79
N SER A 338 12.51 1.72 -1.40
CA SER A 338 13.38 2.66 -0.67
C SER A 338 12.63 3.44 0.42
N CYS A 339 11.34 3.74 0.17
CA CYS A 339 10.45 4.40 1.13
C CYS A 339 9.93 3.46 2.23
N GLY A 340 10.16 2.15 2.11
CA GLY A 340 9.56 1.13 2.96
C GLY A 340 8.09 0.86 2.65
N PHE A 341 7.59 1.28 1.49
CA PHE A 341 6.22 1.05 1.07
C PHE A 341 6.08 -0.34 0.40
N ALA A 342 4.89 -0.94 0.51
CA ALA A 342 4.53 -2.10 -0.33
C ALA A 342 4.69 -1.74 -1.82
N GLN A 343 5.40 -2.62 -2.54
CA GLN A 343 5.59 -2.59 -3.98
C GLN A 343 4.25 -2.80 -4.72
N ILE A 344 4.25 -2.61 -6.03
CA ILE A 344 3.10 -2.83 -6.91
C ILE A 344 2.66 -4.30 -6.81
N TYR A 345 1.39 -4.51 -6.50
CA TYR A 345 0.77 -5.83 -6.47
C TYR A 345 -0.48 -5.81 -7.32
N LEU A 346 -0.47 -6.46 -8.48
CA LEU A 346 -1.54 -6.33 -9.48
C LEU A 346 -2.90 -6.89 -9.04
N CYS A 347 -2.96 -7.72 -8.00
CA CYS A 347 -4.24 -8.11 -7.41
C CYS A 347 -4.82 -7.03 -6.47
N HIS A 348 -4.08 -5.95 -6.18
CA HIS A 348 -4.60 -4.78 -5.49
C HIS A 348 -5.37 -3.90 -6.49
N PRO A 349 -6.66 -3.54 -6.25
CA PRO A 349 -7.48 -2.83 -7.24
C PRO A 349 -6.91 -1.50 -7.74
N PHE A 350 -6.28 -0.72 -6.84
CA PHE A 350 -5.59 0.52 -7.23
C PHE A 350 -4.42 0.26 -8.20
N ASP A 351 -3.50 -0.64 -7.82
CA ASP A 351 -2.31 -0.99 -8.59
C ASP A 351 -2.69 -1.60 -9.94
N CYS A 352 -3.66 -2.52 -9.95
CA CYS A 352 -4.23 -3.12 -11.16
C CYS A 352 -4.64 -2.05 -12.17
N LEU A 353 -5.47 -1.11 -11.73
CA LEU A 353 -6.07 -0.14 -12.63
C LEU A 353 -5.05 0.91 -13.07
N LEU A 354 -4.10 1.29 -12.21
CA LEU A 354 -3.00 2.17 -12.58
C LEU A 354 -2.08 1.50 -13.63
N MET A 355 -1.75 0.22 -13.44
CA MET A 355 -0.92 -0.55 -14.38
C MET A 355 -1.67 -0.85 -15.70
N TYR A 356 -2.98 -1.03 -15.64
CA TYR A 356 -3.82 -1.11 -16.83
C TYR A 356 -3.79 0.20 -17.63
N CYS A 357 -3.90 1.36 -16.96
CA CYS A 357 -3.74 2.65 -17.62
C CYS A 357 -2.33 2.83 -18.18
N ALA A 358 -1.29 2.34 -17.48
CA ALA A 358 0.08 2.38 -17.96
C ALA A 358 0.27 1.55 -19.26
N ASN A 359 -0.42 0.41 -19.38
CA ASN A 359 -0.46 -0.39 -20.60
C ASN A 359 -1.51 0.14 -21.59
N SER A 360 -1.35 1.39 -22.04
CA SER A 360 -2.24 2.02 -23.02
C SER A 360 -1.51 2.96 -23.97
N TYR A 361 -2.15 3.28 -25.09
CA TYR A 361 -1.61 4.24 -26.06
C TYR A 361 -1.54 5.68 -25.51
N ASP A 362 -2.41 6.04 -24.58
CA ASP A 362 -2.38 7.32 -23.87
C ASP A 362 -2.66 7.10 -22.38
N PRO A 363 -1.62 6.86 -21.56
CA PRO A 363 -1.79 6.49 -20.16
C PRO A 363 -2.47 7.55 -19.29
N ILE A 364 -2.16 8.82 -19.53
CA ILE A 364 -2.72 9.94 -18.77
C ILE A 364 -4.20 10.09 -19.12
N ASP A 365 -4.56 10.12 -20.41
CA ASP A 365 -5.96 10.24 -20.81
C ASP A 365 -6.76 8.99 -20.45
N THR A 366 -6.17 7.79 -20.53
CA THR A 366 -6.82 6.55 -20.08
C THR A 366 -7.17 6.61 -18.60
N LEU A 367 -6.25 7.09 -17.75
CA LEU A 367 -6.53 7.30 -16.32
C LEU A 367 -7.65 8.32 -16.11
N TYR A 368 -7.67 9.42 -16.86
CA TYR A 368 -8.73 10.43 -16.77
C TYR A 368 -10.09 9.86 -17.19
N CYS A 369 -10.14 9.09 -18.28
CA CYS A 369 -11.36 8.42 -18.72
C CYS A 369 -11.84 7.41 -17.68
N VAL A 370 -10.95 6.64 -17.05
CA VAL A 370 -11.29 5.75 -15.93
C VAL A 370 -11.91 6.54 -14.77
N MET A 371 -11.32 7.67 -14.40
CA MET A 371 -11.80 8.53 -13.31
C MET A 371 -13.16 9.18 -13.58
N GLN A 372 -13.46 9.48 -14.85
CA GLN A 372 -14.71 10.12 -15.26
C GLN A 372 -15.85 9.12 -15.48
N ASN A 373 -15.54 7.91 -15.97
CA ASN A 373 -16.53 6.89 -16.34
C ASN A 373 -16.82 5.86 -15.25
N GLY A 374 -15.98 5.82 -14.22
CA GLY A 374 -16.19 4.96 -13.05
C GLY A 374 -16.88 5.66 -11.88
#